data_AF-A0A932YPT1-F1
#
_entry.id   AF-A0A932YPT1-F1
#
_cell.length_a   1.000
_cell.length_b   1.000
_cell.length_c   1.000
_cell.angle_alpha   90.00
_cell.angle_beta   90.00
_cell.angle_gamma   90.00
#
_symmetry.space_group_name_H-M   'P 1'
#
loop_
_entity.id
_entity.type
_entity.pdbx_description
1 polymer ?
#
loop_
_entity_poly.entity_id
_entity_poly.type
_entity_poly.pdbx_seq_one_letter_code
_entity_poly.pdbx_strand_id
1 'polypeptide(L)'
;MIEAVQASATPPQEALLSPEDQQALREVTQHSAENPMPAWPGRKCVDGRYQAGQGSGMISRPGADFGYIMVLLAINKEKKLGLTPQECVDKVRGVVTKNGGKFFMHSDQHADPVLPQPNHNDHAHVKQLTGCGHITNAANPELALAYGVDPDDVKQAHIYAKSIAQVEEVPLYGEHEERDVIAITGTKRTVSSFDQHRNRMYFVYDKARDGAFMDELVPQLGIEGVTIEEFKAAAGRQMNETLRLLAPGRRIFTVNVDGSVPKVDLASRVTSRASAAAPAPKMAA
;
A
#
# COMPACT_ATOMS: atom_id res chain seq x y z
N MET A 1 39.86 -29.44 36.56
CA MET A 1 39.95 -28.91 35.18
C MET A 1 38.51 -28.66 34.73
N ILE A 2 38.13 -27.39 34.53
CA ILE A 2 36.81 -27.02 34.02
C ILE A 2 37.02 -26.74 32.54
N GLU A 3 36.49 -27.61 31.68
CA GLU A 3 36.48 -27.39 30.24
C GLU A 3 35.54 -26.22 29.93
N ALA A 4 36.10 -25.16 29.35
CA ALA A 4 35.34 -24.04 28.83
C ALA A 4 34.58 -24.51 27.60
N VAL A 5 33.25 -24.56 27.71
CA VAL A 5 32.34 -24.73 26.58
C VAL A 5 32.48 -23.48 25.69
N GLN A 6 33.18 -23.62 24.56
CA GLN A 6 33.20 -22.60 23.53
C GLN A 6 31.80 -22.49 22.92
N ALA A 7 31.09 -21.40 23.23
CA ALA A 7 29.86 -21.07 22.54
C ALA A 7 30.19 -20.82 21.06
N SER A 8 29.69 -21.65 20.15
CA SER A 8 29.81 -21.39 18.72
C SER A 8 28.95 -20.17 18.39
N ALA A 9 29.58 -19.05 18.08
CA ALA A 9 28.88 -17.87 17.61
C ALA A 9 28.22 -18.19 16.27
N THR A 10 26.89 -18.30 16.26
CA THR A 10 26.12 -18.28 15.01
C THR A 10 26.51 -17.03 14.24
N PRO A 11 26.94 -17.14 12.97
CA PRO A 11 27.34 -15.98 12.20
C PRO A 11 26.19 -14.97 12.14
N PRO A 12 26.48 -13.65 12.14
CA PRO A 12 25.46 -12.62 11.98
C PRO A 12 24.63 -12.92 10.72
N GLN A 13 23.30 -12.78 10.81
CA GLN A 13 22.34 -13.09 9.75
C GLN A 13 22.68 -12.43 8.40
N GLU A 14 23.39 -11.30 8.43
CA GLU A 14 23.90 -10.58 7.26
C GLU A 14 24.94 -11.37 6.44
N ALA A 15 25.74 -12.24 7.08
CA ALA A 15 26.77 -13.04 6.41
C ALA A 15 26.19 -14.16 5.51
N LEU A 16 24.89 -14.44 5.63
CA LEU A 16 24.19 -15.46 4.83
C LEU A 16 23.44 -14.86 3.62
N LEU A 17 23.42 -13.53 3.49
CA LEU A 17 22.75 -12.84 2.40
C LEU A 17 23.60 -12.82 1.12
N SER A 18 22.95 -12.80 -0.04
CA SER A 18 23.63 -12.55 -1.31
C SER A 18 24.28 -11.16 -1.32
N PRO A 19 25.34 -10.91 -2.10
CA PRO A 19 25.95 -9.59 -2.19
C PRO A 19 24.97 -8.48 -2.59
N GLU A 20 24.00 -8.80 -3.44
CA GLU A 20 22.94 -7.88 -3.86
C GLU A 20 21.99 -7.55 -2.69
N ASP A 21 21.63 -8.56 -1.88
CA ASP A 21 20.78 -8.37 -0.70
C ASP A 21 21.49 -7.59 0.40
N GLN A 22 22.79 -7.81 0.60
CA GLN A 22 23.59 -7.01 1.52
C GLN A 22 23.66 -5.54 1.07
N GLN A 23 23.80 -5.29 -0.24
CA GLN A 23 23.79 -3.93 -0.78
C GLN A 23 22.44 -3.26 -0.57
N ALA A 24 21.34 -3.94 -0.91
CA ALA A 24 19.99 -3.41 -0.70
C ALA A 24 19.70 -3.15 0.78
N LEU A 25 20.13 -4.04 1.68
CA LEU A 25 20.00 -3.86 3.12
C LEU A 25 20.72 -2.60 3.61
N ARG A 26 21.95 -2.36 3.14
CA ARG A 26 22.70 -1.12 3.44
C ARG A 26 21.98 0.12 2.92
N GLU A 27 21.44 0.07 1.70
CA GLU A 27 20.71 1.20 1.10
C GLU A 27 19.44 1.54 1.87
N VAL A 28 18.64 0.54 2.27
CA VAL A 28 17.43 0.75 3.07
C VAL A 28 17.77 1.22 4.49
N THR A 29 18.84 0.70 5.08
CA THR A 29 19.32 1.16 6.39
C THR A 29 19.74 2.63 6.35
N GLN A 30 20.52 3.01 5.33
CA GLN A 30 20.92 4.40 5.12
C GLN A 30 19.69 5.29 4.89
N HIS A 31 18.79 4.89 3.99
CA HIS A 31 17.56 5.63 3.71
C HIS A 31 16.74 5.87 4.97
N SER A 32 16.57 4.82 5.79
CA SER A 32 15.76 4.87 7.02
C SER A 32 16.40 5.73 8.10
N ALA A 33 17.73 5.81 8.15
CA ALA A 33 18.47 6.63 9.09
C ALA A 33 18.42 8.12 8.72
N GLU A 34 18.47 8.43 7.42
CA GLU A 34 18.59 9.80 6.93
C GLU A 34 17.25 10.48 6.62
N ASN A 35 16.20 9.69 6.31
CA ASN A 35 14.87 10.22 5.98
C ASN A 35 13.74 9.90 7.00
N PRO A 36 13.97 9.86 8.33
CA PRO A 36 12.92 9.51 9.28
C PRO A 36 11.99 10.69 9.58
N MET A 37 10.69 10.46 9.51
CA MET A 37 9.64 11.46 9.78
C MET A 37 8.87 11.11 11.06
N PRO A 38 8.47 12.10 11.88
CA PRO A 38 7.54 11.85 12.98
C PRO A 38 6.20 11.36 12.45
N ALA A 39 5.53 10.50 13.21
CA ALA A 39 4.17 10.09 12.91
C ALA A 39 3.22 11.29 12.93
N TRP A 40 2.34 11.36 11.94
CA TRP A 40 1.33 12.41 11.79
C TRP A 40 -0.04 11.81 11.48
N PRO A 41 -1.15 12.43 11.92
CA PRO A 41 -2.49 11.99 11.55
C PRO A 41 -2.75 12.07 10.04
N GLY A 42 -3.58 11.16 9.54
CA GLY A 42 -3.91 11.04 8.12
C GLY A 42 -3.35 9.76 7.50
N ARG A 43 -3.80 9.47 6.29
CA ARG A 43 -3.43 8.25 5.55
C ARG A 43 -3.02 8.63 4.14
N LYS A 44 -2.02 7.95 3.59
CA LYS A 44 -1.57 8.12 2.21
C LYS A 44 -1.35 6.77 1.54
N CYS A 45 -1.17 6.75 0.22
CA CYS A 45 -0.84 5.52 -0.48
C CYS A 45 0.58 5.05 -0.16
N VAL A 46 0.86 3.77 -0.43
CA VAL A 46 2.23 3.21 -0.38
C VAL A 46 3.13 3.72 -1.51
N ASP A 47 2.56 4.40 -2.51
CA ASP A 47 3.23 4.94 -3.70
C ASP A 47 4.55 5.67 -3.36
N GLY A 48 5.59 5.41 -4.15
CA GLY A 48 6.92 5.99 -3.98
C GLY A 48 6.98 7.49 -4.27
N ARG A 49 6.07 8.01 -5.11
CA ARG A 49 6.18 9.34 -5.75
C ARG A 49 5.82 10.52 -4.86
N TYR A 50 5.38 10.31 -3.62
CA TYR A 50 5.10 11.40 -2.67
C TYR A 50 6.36 12.24 -2.43
N GLN A 51 6.26 13.53 -2.74
CA GLN A 51 7.33 14.50 -2.54
C GLN A 51 7.40 14.98 -1.08
N ALA A 52 8.48 15.69 -0.73
CA ALA A 52 8.58 16.35 0.56
C ALA A 52 7.36 17.24 0.84
N GLY A 53 6.76 17.09 2.03
CA GLY A 53 5.54 17.79 2.43
C GLY A 53 4.22 17.11 2.01
N GLN A 54 4.23 16.20 1.02
CA GLN A 54 3.03 15.48 0.62
C GLN A 54 2.83 14.25 1.51
N GLY A 55 1.82 14.30 2.39
CA GLY A 55 1.49 13.19 3.29
C GLY A 55 2.61 12.80 4.26
N SER A 56 3.51 13.74 4.58
CA SER A 56 4.62 13.50 5.49
C SER A 56 4.14 13.01 6.85
N GLY A 57 4.72 11.90 7.33
CA GLY A 57 4.36 11.30 8.61
C GLY A 57 3.03 10.54 8.66
N MET A 58 2.17 10.66 7.64
CA MET A 58 0.89 9.95 7.57
C MET A 58 1.09 8.43 7.54
N ILE A 59 0.03 7.66 7.82
CA ILE A 59 0.04 6.20 7.68
C ILE A 59 0.02 5.86 6.19
N SER A 60 1.09 5.27 5.66
CA SER A 60 1.11 4.74 4.30
C SER A 60 0.47 3.36 4.22
N ARG A 61 -0.56 3.22 3.39
CA ARG A 61 -1.25 1.96 3.09
C ARG A 61 -1.85 1.98 1.68
N PRO A 62 -2.08 0.84 1.02
CA PRO A 62 -2.62 0.83 -0.33
C PRO A 62 -3.94 1.58 -0.42
N GLY A 63 -4.07 2.50 -1.38
CA GLY A 63 -5.28 3.27 -1.59
C GLY A 63 -5.63 4.29 -0.50
N ALA A 64 -4.73 4.57 0.46
CA ALA A 64 -4.98 5.49 1.57
C ALA A 64 -6.30 5.16 2.31
N ASP A 65 -7.27 6.07 2.35
CA ASP A 65 -8.58 5.80 2.96
C ASP A 65 -9.49 4.95 2.09
N PHE A 66 -9.39 5.10 0.77
CA PHE A 66 -10.17 4.29 -0.15
C PHE A 66 -9.83 2.80 -0.03
N GLY A 67 -8.60 2.47 0.37
CA GLY A 67 -8.22 1.10 0.71
C GLY A 67 -9.08 0.49 1.83
N TYR A 68 -9.65 1.29 2.76
CA TYR A 68 -10.53 0.74 3.81
C TYR A 68 -11.93 0.47 3.25
N ILE A 69 -12.38 1.31 2.30
CA ILE A 69 -13.62 1.07 1.54
C ILE A 69 -13.51 -0.23 0.76
N MET A 70 -12.38 -0.44 0.06
CA MET A 70 -12.14 -1.68 -0.69
C MET A 70 -12.10 -2.92 0.21
N VAL A 71 -11.54 -2.82 1.42
CA VAL A 71 -11.60 -3.91 2.39
C VAL A 71 -13.04 -4.21 2.80
N LEU A 72 -13.82 -3.16 3.10
CA LEU A 72 -15.23 -3.33 3.46
C LEU A 72 -16.07 -3.90 2.30
N LEU A 73 -15.83 -3.46 1.05
CA LEU A 73 -16.47 -4.04 -0.14
C LEU A 73 -16.20 -5.54 -0.26
N ALA A 74 -14.96 -5.96 0.02
CA ALA A 74 -14.61 -7.38 -0.04
C ALA A 74 -15.35 -8.21 1.01
N ILE A 75 -15.41 -7.71 2.25
CA ILE A 75 -16.14 -8.37 3.34
C ILE A 75 -17.65 -8.36 3.08
N ASN A 76 -18.19 -7.26 2.56
CA ASN A 76 -19.59 -7.13 2.17
C ASN A 76 -20.00 -8.20 1.16
N LYS A 77 -19.16 -8.42 0.13
CA LYS A 77 -19.35 -9.47 -0.87
C LYS A 77 -19.27 -10.87 -0.25
N GLU A 78 -18.24 -11.13 0.55
CA GLU A 78 -17.99 -12.44 1.15
C GLU A 78 -19.11 -12.85 2.13
N LYS A 79 -19.54 -11.93 2.99
CA LYS A 79 -20.54 -12.18 4.04
C LYS A 79 -21.96 -11.83 3.60
N LYS A 80 -22.14 -11.30 2.38
CA LYS A 80 -23.42 -10.86 1.83
C LYS A 80 -24.15 -9.89 2.76
N LEU A 81 -23.43 -8.87 3.26
CA LEU A 81 -23.97 -7.93 4.25
C LEU A 81 -25.06 -7.02 3.67
N GLY A 82 -25.22 -6.99 2.34
CA GLY A 82 -26.26 -6.23 1.66
C GLY A 82 -25.99 -4.73 1.59
N LEU A 83 -24.76 -4.30 1.89
CA LEU A 83 -24.36 -2.90 1.77
C LEU A 83 -24.15 -2.55 0.29
N THR A 84 -24.59 -1.36 -0.08
CA THR A 84 -24.23 -0.73 -1.36
C THR A 84 -22.79 -0.19 -1.32
N PRO A 85 -22.17 0.05 -2.49
CA PRO A 85 -20.86 0.71 -2.54
C PRO A 85 -20.85 2.07 -1.83
N GLN A 86 -21.93 2.84 -1.94
CA GLN A 86 -22.09 4.15 -1.30
C GLN A 86 -22.14 4.03 0.23
N GLU A 87 -22.89 3.07 0.77
CA GLU A 87 -22.91 2.84 2.22
C GLU A 87 -21.54 2.41 2.76
N CYS A 88 -20.76 1.66 1.97
CA CYS A 88 -19.38 1.32 2.35
C CYS A 88 -18.49 2.58 2.41
N VAL A 89 -18.63 3.48 1.43
CA VAL A 89 -17.93 4.77 1.42
C VAL A 89 -18.33 5.61 2.64
N ASP A 90 -19.63 5.77 2.88
CA ASP A 90 -20.14 6.62 3.96
C ASP A 90 -19.75 6.11 5.35
N LYS A 91 -19.78 4.78 5.56
CA LYS A 91 -19.35 4.17 6.83
C LYS A 91 -17.88 4.43 7.12
N VAL A 92 -17.00 4.15 6.16
CA VAL A 92 -15.56 4.41 6.34
C VAL A 92 -15.31 5.89 6.51
N ARG A 93 -15.85 6.72 5.59
CA ARG A 93 -15.66 8.17 5.62
C ARG A 93 -16.11 8.77 6.95
N GLY A 94 -17.30 8.39 7.44
CA GLY A 94 -17.85 8.89 8.69
C GLY A 94 -16.94 8.66 9.90
N VAL A 95 -16.19 7.55 9.91
CA VAL A 95 -15.18 7.30 10.95
C VAL A 95 -13.92 8.14 10.70
N VAL A 96 -13.41 8.15 9.46
CA VAL A 96 -12.10 8.79 9.20
C VAL A 96 -12.13 10.32 9.23
N THR A 97 -13.29 10.94 8.97
CA THR A 97 -13.47 12.40 9.01
C THR A 97 -14.03 12.90 10.35
N LYS A 98 -14.28 11.99 11.30
CA LYS A 98 -14.71 12.34 12.66
C LYS A 98 -13.71 13.33 13.30
N ASN A 99 -14.23 14.26 14.10
CA ASN A 99 -13.42 15.28 14.79
C ASN A 99 -12.57 16.17 13.86
N GLY A 100 -13.04 16.42 12.64
CA GLY A 100 -12.34 17.30 11.68
C GLY A 100 -11.22 16.62 10.90
N GLY A 101 -11.16 15.29 10.93
CA GLY A 101 -10.30 14.51 10.03
C GLY A 101 -10.68 14.73 8.55
N LYS A 102 -9.76 14.38 7.66
CA LYS A 102 -9.98 14.43 6.21
C LYS A 102 -9.94 13.02 5.61
N PHE A 103 -10.59 12.87 4.46
CA PHE A 103 -10.54 11.66 3.65
C PHE A 103 -9.48 11.85 2.56
N PHE A 104 -8.45 11.02 2.54
CA PHE A 104 -7.32 11.13 1.63
C PHE A 104 -7.34 10.02 0.58
N MET A 105 -7.02 10.42 -0.63
CA MET A 105 -6.68 9.53 -1.73
C MET A 105 -5.61 10.19 -2.60
N HIS A 106 -5.18 9.53 -3.65
CA HIS A 106 -4.31 10.14 -4.65
C HIS A 106 -4.74 9.71 -6.04
N SER A 107 -4.30 10.50 -7.00
CA SER A 107 -4.25 10.14 -8.41
C SER A 107 -2.90 10.58 -8.96
N ASP A 108 -2.75 10.58 -10.27
CA ASP A 108 -1.57 11.12 -10.92
C ASP A 108 -1.94 11.88 -12.19
N GLN A 109 -0.91 12.52 -12.74
CA GLN A 109 -0.96 13.30 -13.96
C GLN A 109 -1.46 12.53 -15.20
N HIS A 110 -1.41 11.19 -15.19
CA HIS A 110 -1.77 10.35 -16.33
C HIS A 110 -3.27 10.04 -16.34
N ALA A 111 -3.87 9.86 -15.16
CA ALA A 111 -5.30 9.62 -15.04
C ALA A 111 -6.15 10.90 -14.94
N ASP A 112 -5.62 11.95 -14.31
CA ASP A 112 -6.30 13.24 -14.14
C ASP A 112 -5.41 14.40 -14.66
N PRO A 113 -5.44 14.69 -15.98
CA PRO A 113 -4.67 15.79 -16.54
C PRO A 113 -5.30 17.12 -16.11
N VAL A 114 -4.94 17.59 -14.91
CA VAL A 114 -5.34 18.91 -14.39
C VAL A 114 -4.75 20.05 -15.24
N LEU A 115 -3.82 19.75 -16.16
CA LEU A 115 -3.29 20.72 -17.12
C LEU A 115 -3.34 20.14 -18.55
N PRO A 116 -3.79 20.92 -19.55
CA PRO A 116 -3.60 20.55 -20.95
C PRO A 116 -2.09 20.50 -21.23
N GLN A 117 -1.55 19.29 -21.35
CA GLN A 117 -0.20 19.08 -21.86
C GLN A 117 -0.20 19.41 -23.36
N PRO A 118 0.70 20.27 -23.89
CA PRO A 118 0.62 20.73 -25.27
C PRO A 118 0.79 19.65 -26.35
N ASN A 119 1.27 18.45 -26.01
CA ASN A 119 1.78 17.49 -26.99
C ASN A 119 1.42 16.01 -26.74
N HIS A 120 0.40 15.69 -25.95
CA HIS A 120 -0.03 14.29 -25.86
C HIS A 120 -1.02 13.98 -26.99
N ASN A 121 -0.56 13.16 -27.94
CA ASN A 121 -1.41 12.48 -28.91
C ASN A 121 -2.45 11.67 -28.14
N ASP A 122 -3.66 12.23 -28.10
CA ASP A 122 -4.84 11.68 -27.47
C ASP A 122 -5.32 10.48 -28.31
N HIS A 123 -4.57 9.39 -28.24
CA HIS A 123 -5.09 8.10 -28.65
C HIS A 123 -6.11 7.69 -27.59
N ALA A 124 -7.37 7.61 -28.01
CA ALA A 124 -8.56 7.23 -27.26
C ALA A 124 -8.43 5.85 -26.58
N HIS A 125 -7.58 5.76 -25.57
CA HIS A 125 -7.44 4.64 -24.66
C HIS A 125 -8.25 4.96 -23.41
N VAL A 126 -9.04 3.99 -22.97
CA VAL A 126 -9.94 4.06 -21.81
C VAL A 126 -9.36 4.93 -20.70
N LYS A 127 -9.98 6.07 -20.42
CA LYS A 127 -9.53 7.00 -19.38
C LYS A 127 -9.42 6.21 -18.07
N GLN A 128 -8.20 6.12 -17.52
CA GLN A 128 -7.98 5.41 -16.26
C GLN A 128 -8.83 6.03 -15.16
N LEU A 129 -9.39 5.19 -14.29
CA LEU A 129 -10.27 5.63 -13.20
C LEU A 129 -9.55 6.58 -12.24
N THR A 130 -8.28 6.30 -11.95
CA THR A 130 -7.38 7.05 -11.06
C THR A 130 -5.94 6.62 -11.30
N GLY A 131 -4.96 7.48 -10.95
CA GLY A 131 -3.54 7.15 -10.97
C GLY A 131 -3.09 6.23 -9.82
N CYS A 132 -4.01 5.85 -8.93
CA CYS A 132 -3.73 4.89 -7.87
C CYS A 132 -3.77 3.45 -8.40
N GLY A 133 -2.60 2.82 -8.58
CA GLY A 133 -2.50 1.43 -9.05
C GLY A 133 -3.29 0.41 -8.21
N HIS A 134 -3.43 0.64 -6.90
CA HIS A 134 -4.25 -0.21 -6.02
C HIS A 134 -5.73 -0.22 -6.44
N ILE A 135 -6.30 0.97 -6.65
CA ILE A 135 -7.72 1.15 -6.99
C ILE A 135 -7.96 0.71 -8.43
N THR A 136 -7.08 1.12 -9.36
CA THR A 136 -7.19 0.79 -10.78
C THR A 136 -7.10 -0.71 -11.03
N ASN A 137 -6.22 -1.43 -10.34
CA ASN A 137 -6.16 -2.89 -10.46
C ASN A 137 -7.39 -3.57 -9.86
N ALA A 138 -7.90 -3.09 -8.73
CA ALA A 138 -9.11 -3.65 -8.14
C ALA A 138 -10.39 -3.37 -8.94
N ALA A 139 -10.40 -2.28 -9.73
CA ALA A 139 -11.47 -1.94 -10.66
C ALA A 139 -11.39 -2.69 -12.00
N ASN A 140 -10.29 -3.41 -12.26
CA ASN A 140 -10.11 -4.23 -13.45
C ASN A 140 -10.75 -5.62 -13.26
N PRO A 141 -11.73 -6.04 -14.09
CA PRO A 141 -12.37 -7.34 -13.98
C PRO A 141 -11.41 -8.55 -13.97
N GLU A 142 -10.28 -8.46 -14.65
CA GLU A 142 -9.29 -9.55 -14.72
C GLU A 142 -8.48 -9.71 -13.43
N LEU A 143 -8.46 -8.69 -12.58
CA LEU A 143 -7.62 -8.61 -11.38
C LEU A 143 -8.43 -8.51 -10.08
N ALA A 144 -9.66 -7.97 -10.15
CA ALA A 144 -10.53 -7.70 -8.99
C ALA A 144 -10.77 -8.93 -8.09
N LEU A 145 -10.85 -10.13 -8.67
CA LEU A 145 -11.05 -11.36 -7.91
C LEU A 145 -9.93 -11.59 -6.89
N ALA A 146 -8.68 -11.27 -7.22
CA ALA A 146 -7.54 -11.44 -6.31
C ALA A 146 -7.57 -10.45 -5.13
N TYR A 147 -8.21 -9.29 -5.31
CA TYR A 147 -8.51 -8.33 -4.24
C TYR A 147 -9.72 -8.76 -3.39
N GLY A 148 -10.53 -9.70 -3.89
CA GLY A 148 -11.76 -10.17 -3.26
C GLY A 148 -12.94 -9.21 -3.40
N VAL A 149 -12.91 -8.33 -4.39
CA VAL A 149 -13.95 -7.31 -4.62
C VAL A 149 -14.72 -7.58 -5.90
N ASP A 150 -15.79 -6.83 -6.12
CA ASP A 150 -16.41 -6.68 -7.44
C ASP A 150 -15.85 -5.43 -8.13
N PRO A 151 -15.37 -5.52 -9.40
CA PRO A 151 -14.78 -4.38 -10.09
C PRO A 151 -15.76 -3.21 -10.27
N ASP A 152 -17.05 -3.47 -10.44
CA ASP A 152 -18.04 -2.41 -10.67
C ASP A 152 -18.41 -1.73 -9.35
N ASP A 153 -18.45 -2.46 -8.23
CA ASP A 153 -18.59 -1.87 -6.89
C ASP A 153 -17.43 -0.92 -6.58
N VAL A 154 -16.18 -1.29 -6.94
CA VAL A 154 -15.00 -0.43 -6.76
C VAL A 154 -15.14 0.87 -7.56
N LYS A 155 -15.56 0.77 -8.83
CA LYS A 155 -15.78 1.95 -9.69
C LYS A 155 -16.86 2.86 -9.12
N GLN A 156 -18.00 2.29 -8.72
CA GLN A 156 -19.11 3.05 -8.14
C GLN A 156 -18.72 3.73 -6.83
N ALA A 157 -18.04 3.02 -5.93
CA ALA A 157 -17.51 3.58 -4.70
C ALA A 157 -16.52 4.72 -4.97
N HIS A 158 -15.64 4.57 -5.96
CA HIS A 158 -14.65 5.60 -6.32
C HIS A 158 -15.31 6.86 -6.90
N ILE A 159 -16.25 6.70 -7.83
CA ILE A 159 -17.02 7.81 -8.39
C ILE A 159 -17.78 8.54 -7.28
N TYR A 160 -18.43 7.79 -6.39
CA TYR A 160 -19.16 8.38 -5.26
C TYR A 160 -18.22 9.12 -4.30
N ALA A 161 -17.08 8.53 -3.93
CA ALA A 161 -16.08 9.16 -3.08
C ALA A 161 -15.53 10.45 -3.69
N LYS A 162 -15.29 10.51 -5.01
CA LYS A 162 -14.87 11.77 -5.67
C LYS A 162 -15.98 12.82 -5.73
N SER A 163 -17.26 12.42 -5.69
CA SER A 163 -18.40 13.34 -5.79
C SER A 163 -18.74 14.05 -4.47
N ILE A 164 -18.26 13.54 -3.34
CA ILE A 164 -18.57 14.08 -2.01
C ILE A 164 -17.51 15.12 -1.57
N ALA A 165 -17.97 16.17 -0.89
CA ALA A 165 -17.07 17.19 -0.35
C ALA A 165 -16.09 16.60 0.69
N GLN A 166 -14.90 17.22 0.78
CA GLN A 166 -13.83 16.92 1.76
C GLN A 166 -12.97 15.68 1.47
N VAL A 167 -12.88 15.28 0.20
CA VAL A 167 -11.82 14.38 -0.26
C VAL A 167 -10.58 15.21 -0.64
N GLU A 168 -9.46 14.90 -0.01
CA GLU A 168 -8.14 15.43 -0.36
C GLU A 168 -7.45 14.43 -1.30
N GLU A 169 -7.57 14.69 -2.60
CA GLU A 169 -6.91 13.92 -3.64
C GLU A 169 -5.54 14.54 -3.93
N VAL A 170 -4.47 13.83 -3.55
CA VAL A 170 -3.10 14.27 -3.79
C VAL A 170 -2.70 13.95 -5.24
N PRO A 171 -2.30 14.93 -6.07
CA PRO A 171 -1.75 14.65 -7.38
C PRO A 171 -0.29 14.22 -7.24
N LEU A 172 0.03 13.02 -7.73
CA LEU A 172 1.40 12.52 -7.84
C LEU A 172 1.94 12.74 -9.24
N TYR A 173 3.24 13.03 -9.32
CA TYR A 173 3.92 13.36 -10.57
C TYR A 173 5.11 12.43 -10.79
N GLY A 174 5.44 12.23 -12.06
CA GLY A 174 6.52 11.35 -12.49
C GLY A 174 6.14 9.87 -12.55
N GLU A 175 7.14 9.07 -12.94
CA GLU A 175 7.02 7.63 -13.14
C GLU A 175 7.33 6.86 -11.86
N HIS A 176 6.84 5.63 -11.80
CA HIS A 176 7.18 4.69 -10.73
C HIS A 176 8.60 4.14 -10.92
N GLU A 177 9.45 4.34 -9.91
CA GLU A 177 10.83 3.83 -9.87
C GLU A 177 11.17 3.19 -8.51
N GLU A 178 10.17 2.60 -7.85
CA GLU A 178 10.37 1.97 -6.54
C GLU A 178 11.36 0.81 -6.61
N ARG A 179 12.37 0.87 -5.74
CA ARG A 179 13.43 -0.13 -5.65
C ARG A 179 13.00 -1.35 -4.86
N ASP A 180 12.43 -1.12 -3.68
CA ASP A 180 12.04 -2.14 -2.73
C ASP A 180 10.84 -1.67 -1.88
N VAL A 181 10.33 -2.57 -1.05
CA VAL A 181 9.25 -2.33 -0.10
C VAL A 181 9.81 -2.18 1.31
N ILE A 182 9.39 -1.13 2.01
CA ILE A 182 9.71 -0.86 3.41
C ILE A 182 8.43 -1.01 4.24
N ALA A 183 8.35 -2.05 5.06
CA ALA A 183 7.26 -2.26 6.01
C ALA A 183 7.66 -1.74 7.40
N ILE A 184 7.08 -0.61 7.81
CA ILE A 184 7.34 0.04 9.09
C ILE A 184 6.61 -0.71 10.21
N THR A 185 7.40 -1.15 11.20
CA THR A 185 6.93 -1.90 12.39
C THR A 185 6.92 -1.04 13.65
N GLY A 186 7.52 0.15 13.60
CA GLY A 186 7.43 1.16 14.65
C GLY A 186 6.12 1.95 14.60
N THR A 187 5.84 2.72 15.65
CA THR A 187 4.59 3.49 15.79
C THR A 187 4.81 4.99 15.98
N LYS A 188 6.03 5.43 16.28
CA LYS A 188 6.32 6.85 16.55
C LYS A 188 6.83 7.58 15.31
N ARG A 189 7.44 6.86 14.38
CA ARG A 189 8.06 7.40 13.18
C ARG A 189 7.80 6.53 11.97
N THR A 190 8.00 7.12 10.80
CA THR A 190 8.03 6.45 9.48
C THR A 190 9.19 7.02 8.67
N VAL A 191 9.30 6.67 7.39
CA VAL A 191 10.35 7.18 6.49
C VAL A 191 9.72 7.83 5.26
N SER A 192 10.42 8.79 4.65
CA SER A 192 10.00 9.33 3.34
C SER A 192 9.96 8.18 2.32
N SER A 193 8.96 8.19 1.43
CA SER A 193 8.92 7.24 0.31
C SER A 193 9.84 7.63 -0.84
N PHE A 194 10.28 8.90 -0.89
CA PHE A 194 11.21 9.41 -1.89
C PHE A 194 12.38 10.15 -1.25
N ASP A 195 13.60 9.70 -1.54
CA ASP A 195 14.84 10.45 -1.32
C ASP A 195 15.17 11.21 -2.61
N GLN A 196 14.83 12.50 -2.62
CA GLN A 196 15.08 13.39 -3.76
C GLN A 196 16.58 13.59 -4.05
N HIS A 197 17.43 13.59 -3.02
CA HIS A 197 18.87 13.81 -3.19
C HIS A 197 19.54 12.66 -3.92
N ARG A 198 19.04 11.43 -3.72
CA ARG A 198 19.57 10.21 -4.35
C ARG A 198 18.71 9.69 -5.49
N ASN A 199 17.59 10.35 -5.78
CA ASN A 199 16.54 9.88 -6.68
C ASN A 199 16.16 8.41 -6.40
N ARG A 200 15.75 8.10 -5.17
CA ARG A 200 15.39 6.72 -4.76
C ARG A 200 13.98 6.68 -4.18
N MET A 201 13.13 5.87 -4.80
CA MET A 201 11.77 5.63 -4.34
C MET A 201 11.64 4.25 -3.69
N TYR A 202 10.76 4.16 -2.70
CA TYR A 202 10.37 2.92 -2.05
C TYR A 202 8.86 2.88 -1.86
N PHE A 203 8.29 1.67 -1.96
CA PHE A 203 6.95 1.46 -1.43
C PHE A 203 7.03 1.46 0.09
N VAL A 204 6.37 2.39 0.77
CA VAL A 204 6.37 2.44 2.25
C VAL A 204 5.03 1.98 2.77
N TYR A 205 5.00 1.03 3.71
CA TYR A 205 3.79 0.54 4.35
C TYR A 205 3.90 0.62 5.88
N ASP A 206 3.04 1.40 6.51
CA ASP A 206 3.02 1.62 7.96
C ASP A 206 2.27 0.51 8.72
N LYS A 207 2.75 -0.73 8.61
CA LYS A 207 2.09 -1.95 9.11
C LYS A 207 1.56 -1.82 10.54
N ALA A 208 2.38 -1.35 11.48
CA ALA A 208 1.97 -1.28 12.89
C ALA A 208 0.87 -0.23 13.13
N ARG A 209 0.99 0.95 12.52
CA ARG A 209 0.02 2.04 12.68
C ARG A 209 -1.27 1.79 11.91
N ASP A 210 -1.19 1.19 10.72
CA ASP A 210 -2.34 0.71 9.95
C ASP A 210 -3.12 -0.36 10.74
N GLY A 211 -2.39 -1.32 11.34
CA GLY A 211 -2.97 -2.33 12.23
C GLY A 211 -3.75 -1.73 13.40
N ALA A 212 -3.13 -0.79 14.12
CA ALA A 212 -3.77 -0.10 15.25
C ALA A 212 -4.96 0.74 14.81
N PHE A 213 -4.86 1.44 13.67
CA PHE A 213 -6.00 2.20 13.13
C PHE A 213 -7.17 1.29 12.76
N MET A 214 -6.92 0.10 12.20
CA MET A 214 -7.97 -0.88 11.94
C MET A 214 -8.65 -1.38 13.22
N ASP A 215 -7.91 -1.53 14.33
CA ASP A 215 -8.48 -1.86 15.64
C ASP A 215 -9.46 -0.80 16.14
N GLU A 216 -9.20 0.48 15.83
CA GLU A 216 -10.09 1.60 16.16
C GLU A 216 -11.25 1.77 15.16
N LEU A 217 -10.98 1.54 13.87
CA LEU A 217 -11.92 1.74 12.76
C LEU A 217 -13.08 0.75 12.84
N VAL A 218 -12.78 -0.55 12.95
CA VAL A 218 -13.76 -1.62 12.76
C VAL A 218 -14.93 -1.55 13.74
N PRO A 219 -14.72 -1.38 15.06
CA PRO A 219 -15.82 -1.21 16.00
C PRO A 219 -16.71 0.01 15.69
N GLN A 220 -16.13 1.08 15.14
CA GLN A 220 -16.85 2.31 14.82
C GLN A 220 -17.67 2.22 13.53
N LEU A 221 -17.42 1.24 12.66
CA LEU A 221 -18.24 1.01 11.46
C LEU A 221 -19.67 0.58 11.82
N GLY A 222 -19.86 0.00 13.01
CA GLY A 222 -21.17 -0.43 13.53
C GLY A 222 -21.85 -1.46 12.63
N ILE A 223 -21.08 -2.39 12.06
CA ILE A 223 -21.58 -3.42 11.15
C ILE A 223 -21.56 -4.75 11.88
N GLU A 224 -22.75 -5.32 12.10
CA GLU A 224 -22.89 -6.62 12.76
C GLU A 224 -22.16 -7.71 11.95
N GLY A 225 -21.44 -8.57 12.66
CA GLY A 225 -20.73 -9.68 12.05
C GLY A 225 -19.41 -9.34 11.35
N VAL A 226 -18.97 -8.08 11.29
CA VAL A 226 -17.62 -7.74 10.81
C VAL A 226 -16.63 -7.71 11.97
N THR A 227 -15.61 -8.57 11.94
CA THR A 227 -14.57 -8.63 12.97
C THR A 227 -13.29 -7.90 12.55
N ILE A 228 -12.47 -7.53 13.54
CA ILE A 228 -11.17 -6.90 13.32
C ILE A 228 -10.24 -7.84 12.54
N GLU A 229 -10.25 -9.12 12.87
CA GLU A 229 -9.39 -10.15 12.28
C GLU A 229 -9.72 -10.33 10.80
N GLU A 230 -11.00 -10.43 10.44
CA GLU A 230 -11.45 -10.51 9.05
C GLU A 230 -11.06 -9.26 8.27
N PHE A 231 -11.21 -8.08 8.88
CA PHE A 231 -10.84 -6.83 8.25
C PHE A 231 -9.34 -6.73 7.97
N LYS A 232 -8.51 -7.08 8.95
CA LYS A 232 -7.04 -7.17 8.79
C LYS A 232 -6.64 -8.23 7.76
N ALA A 233 -7.31 -9.37 7.72
CA ALA A 233 -7.05 -10.42 6.74
C ALA A 233 -7.36 -9.95 5.30
N ALA A 234 -8.50 -9.31 5.10
CA ALA A 234 -8.86 -8.74 3.80
C ALA A 234 -7.92 -7.60 3.40
N ALA A 235 -7.52 -6.72 4.33
CA ALA A 235 -6.50 -5.69 4.08
C ALA A 235 -5.15 -6.31 3.69
N GLY A 236 -4.70 -7.34 4.41
CA GLY A 236 -3.47 -8.07 4.11
C GLY A 236 -3.49 -8.74 2.73
N ARG A 237 -4.62 -9.34 2.34
CA ARG A 237 -4.83 -9.88 0.99
C ARG A 237 -4.64 -8.80 -0.07
N GLN A 238 -5.31 -7.66 0.08
CA GLN A 238 -5.24 -6.57 -0.89
C GLN A 238 -3.85 -5.90 -0.95
N MET A 239 -3.15 -5.78 0.19
CA MET A 239 -1.76 -5.32 0.25
C MET A 239 -0.84 -6.26 -0.52
N ASN A 240 -0.92 -7.55 -0.25
CA ASN A 240 -0.11 -8.56 -0.93
C ASN A 240 -0.35 -8.54 -2.43
N GLU A 241 -1.61 -8.46 -2.86
CA GLU A 241 -1.96 -8.41 -4.29
C GLU A 241 -1.45 -7.13 -4.97
N THR A 242 -1.52 -6.01 -4.27
CA THR A 242 -0.96 -4.73 -4.76
C THR A 242 0.54 -4.83 -4.99
N LEU A 243 1.28 -5.35 -4.00
CA LEU A 243 2.71 -5.56 -4.18
C LEU A 243 3.00 -6.57 -5.29
N ARG A 244 2.22 -7.67 -5.37
CA ARG A 244 2.39 -8.71 -6.39
C ARG A 244 2.32 -8.15 -7.81
N LEU A 245 1.49 -7.13 -8.03
CA LEU A 245 1.29 -6.49 -9.32
C LEU A 245 2.28 -5.34 -9.56
N LEU A 246 2.56 -4.52 -8.55
CA LEU A 246 3.34 -3.28 -8.70
C LEU A 246 4.82 -3.41 -8.33
N ALA A 247 5.19 -4.44 -7.57
CA ALA A 247 6.55 -4.64 -7.06
C ALA A 247 7.06 -6.09 -7.25
N PRO A 248 6.80 -6.77 -8.39
CA PRO A 248 7.20 -8.17 -8.55
C PRO A 248 8.72 -8.37 -8.40
N GLY A 249 9.12 -9.33 -7.56
CA GLY A 249 10.52 -9.67 -7.30
C GLY A 249 11.27 -8.70 -6.37
N ARG A 250 10.66 -7.55 -6.02
CA ARG A 250 11.24 -6.59 -5.08
C ARG A 250 11.36 -7.16 -3.69
N ARG A 251 12.33 -6.69 -2.92
CA ARG A 251 12.54 -7.13 -1.53
C ARG A 251 11.55 -6.43 -0.62
N ILE A 252 11.21 -7.11 0.48
CA ILE A 252 10.43 -6.55 1.57
C ILE A 252 11.34 -6.49 2.78
N PHE A 253 11.61 -5.28 3.25
CA PHE A 253 12.35 -5.02 4.47
C PHE A 253 11.38 -4.64 5.58
N THR A 254 11.53 -5.24 6.77
CA THR A 254 10.87 -4.73 7.98
C THR A 254 11.79 -3.73 8.65
N VAL A 255 11.24 -2.56 8.95
CA VAL A 255 11.99 -1.43 9.48
C VAL A 255 11.34 -0.90 10.75
N ASN A 256 12.13 -0.70 11.80
CA ASN A 256 11.73 0.07 12.97
C ASN A 256 12.65 1.29 13.11
N VAL A 257 12.06 2.49 13.02
CA VAL A 257 12.74 3.79 13.09
C VAL A 257 12.41 4.58 14.36
N ASP A 258 11.80 3.95 15.36
CA ASP A 258 11.43 4.64 16.61
C ASP A 258 12.65 4.90 17.51
N GLY A 259 13.74 4.14 17.32
CA GLY A 259 15.02 4.31 18.04
C GLY A 259 15.95 5.34 17.39
N SER A 260 17.09 5.59 18.03
CA SER A 260 18.16 6.43 17.48
C SER A 260 18.88 5.78 16.29
N VAL A 261 18.87 4.44 16.23
CA VAL A 261 19.41 3.65 15.12
C VAL A 261 18.28 2.79 14.57
N PRO A 262 17.97 2.87 13.26
CA PRO A 262 16.97 2.00 12.65
C PRO A 262 17.34 0.52 12.79
N LYS A 263 16.35 -0.32 13.07
CA LYS A 263 16.48 -1.78 12.93
C LYS A 263 15.87 -2.19 11.61
N VAL A 264 16.66 -2.82 10.75
CA VAL A 264 16.26 -3.20 9.40
C VAL A 264 16.58 -4.68 9.19
N ASP A 265 15.57 -5.44 8.78
CA ASP A 265 15.70 -6.86 8.46
C ASP A 265 15.12 -7.13 7.08
N LEU A 266 15.82 -7.94 6.27
CA LEU A 266 15.24 -8.50 5.05
C LEU A 266 14.23 -9.58 5.44
N ALA A 267 12.94 -9.32 5.23
CA ALA A 267 11.88 -10.25 5.61
C ALA A 267 11.59 -11.27 4.51
N SER A 268 11.42 -10.81 3.27
CA SER A 268 11.08 -11.68 2.13
C SER A 268 11.27 -10.95 0.80
N ARG A 269 10.78 -11.56 -0.28
CA ARG A 269 10.59 -10.92 -1.59
C ARG A 269 9.13 -11.03 -2.01
N VAL A 270 8.68 -10.07 -2.80
CA VAL A 270 7.39 -10.12 -3.47
C VAL A 270 7.44 -11.24 -4.51
N THR A 271 6.57 -12.23 -4.36
CA THR A 271 6.42 -13.30 -5.34
C THR A 271 5.82 -12.75 -6.63
N SER A 272 6.42 -13.01 -7.79
CA SER A 272 5.76 -12.74 -9.07
C SER A 272 4.56 -13.69 -9.25
N ARG A 273 3.58 -13.31 -10.09
CA ARG A 273 2.64 -14.32 -10.59
C ARG A 273 3.48 -15.36 -11.32
N ALA A 274 3.33 -16.63 -11.00
CA ALA A 274 3.69 -17.64 -11.99
C ALA A 274 2.94 -17.25 -13.27
N SER A 275 3.65 -17.10 -14.39
CA SER A 275 2.97 -17.01 -15.68
C SER A 275 2.00 -18.18 -15.70
N ALA A 276 0.70 -17.90 -15.82
CA ALA A 276 -0.24 -18.94 -16.15
C ALA A 276 0.34 -19.59 -17.41
N ALA A 277 0.71 -20.87 -17.32
CA ALA A 277 1.18 -21.60 -18.48
C ALA A 277 0.16 -21.36 -19.58
N ALA A 278 0.62 -20.92 -20.76
CA ALA A 278 -0.25 -20.69 -21.89
C ALA A 278 -1.18 -21.91 -22.04
N PRO A 279 -2.50 -21.72 -22.19
CA PRO A 279 -3.39 -22.85 -22.38
C PRO A 279 -2.87 -23.68 -23.54
N ALA A 280 -2.73 -24.99 -23.31
CA ALA A 280 -2.25 -25.92 -24.34
C ALA A 280 -3.05 -25.66 -25.63
N PRO A 281 -2.38 -25.56 -26.80
CA PRO A 281 -3.07 -25.28 -28.05
C PRO A 281 -4.19 -26.30 -28.22
N LYS A 282 -5.43 -25.81 -28.37
CA LYS A 282 -6.56 -26.68 -28.71
C LYS A 282 -6.19 -27.37 -30.02
N MET A 283 -5.96 -28.68 -29.96
CA MET A 283 -5.82 -29.47 -31.18
C MET A 283 -7.15 -29.37 -31.92
N ALA A 284 -7.11 -28.80 -33.13
CA ALA A 284 -8.25 -28.78 -34.02
C ALA A 284 -8.70 -30.22 -34.27
N ALA A 285 -9.98 -30.49 -34.02
CA ALA A 285 -10.66 -31.70 -34.42
C ALA A 285 -11.31 -31.48 -35.79
#